data_AF-A0AAU9QW45-F1
#
_entry.id   AF-A0AAU9QW45-F1
#
_cell.length_a   1.000
_cell.length_b   1.000
_cell.length_c   1.000
_cell.angle_alpha   90.00
_cell.angle_beta   90.00
_cell.angle_gamma   90.00
#
_symmetry.space_group_name_H-M   'P 1'
#
loop_
_entity.id
_entity.type
_entity.pdbx_description
1 polymer ?
#
loop_
_entity_poly.entity_id
_entity_poly.type
_entity_poly.pdbx_seq_one_letter_code
_entity_poly.pdbx_strand_id
1 'polypeptide(L)'
;MKSNAIPITELAPSFSKENLDQILARVSQVLPNLSAEGAKQYISDLLNRNVDELVVSWLFYQELEPAVSSTELHALAERVLPYHSNELEEAVFAVRNILNTVPRQVSDLRDYLPRERKQDVIRSLSLPLITAHPTIPSIASIDELIEALKQVDQVIIDVTASTLMDEVQSIPMHKQPGLTTRQKMLSVAAVYEINSSVGFHCNSIWLASCINSEMWGCARGWVHSDGELCHSRHFGFKSDSDCVSLSLSSLTYVEDILAENTDKNTVSLYIDTLLAALTIMTRDYLRYAKETDGYAKLDEVIERNQKLMNPAQRLRYMTIQILLAQVKGVAKQHFEQLQSFFEYQAELGEPHKQYLQYYDYSNFIHVDFEYLKTPKCELPSCFLGSSVQPNHLLRTSELLHKCLQMDLPSDVTNLFGGFFTTYMWKLINDDSNEQFLYDAILSVSVSSMHLYENTIDNIRAMAELGHLASIKWLIDSDAPKSHEELKYWETRRDFLVARGQGVNMTLPFFPLVEKVQSILGNTEDVMRLSQHLPKDQFYKLRQEIIEAFEIGSMPDFDGEYEAEVELGDVSDAVITVTLGMYPQGTPLDKPICYDERILWCTRILEAMDRNAQIH
;
A
#
# COMPACT_ATOMS: atom_id res chain seq x y z
N MET A 1 -2.20 -0.97 -2.47
CA MET A 1 -3.37 -0.20 -1.98
C MET A 1 -4.13 -1.16 -1.10
N LYS A 2 -4.68 -0.74 0.02
CA LYS A 2 -5.47 -1.62 0.87
C LYS A 2 -6.95 -1.32 0.65
N SER A 3 -7.54 -1.84 -0.44
CA SER A 3 -8.98 -1.63 -0.72
C SER A 3 -9.86 -2.26 0.37
N ASN A 4 -9.30 -3.20 1.12
CA ASN A 4 -9.79 -3.74 2.37
C ASN A 4 -8.87 -3.37 3.54
N ALA A 5 -9.41 -2.66 4.52
CA ALA A 5 -8.76 -2.52 5.83
C ALA A 5 -8.76 -3.85 6.63
N ILE A 6 -9.78 -4.67 6.41
CA ILE A 6 -9.98 -5.95 7.10
C ILE A 6 -9.65 -7.07 6.11
N PRO A 7 -8.72 -8.00 6.43
CA PRO A 7 -8.41 -9.11 5.55
C PRO A 7 -9.65 -9.86 5.09
N ILE A 8 -9.74 -10.13 3.79
CA ILE A 8 -10.87 -10.86 3.19
C ILE A 8 -11.01 -12.28 3.76
N THR A 9 -9.92 -12.83 4.29
CA THR A 9 -9.90 -14.10 5.01
C THR A 9 -10.61 -14.02 6.36
N GLU A 10 -10.63 -12.86 7.00
CA GLU A 10 -11.22 -12.64 8.33
C GLU A 10 -12.67 -12.17 8.24
N LEU A 11 -12.96 -11.24 7.32
CA LEU A 11 -14.30 -10.73 7.10
C LEU A 11 -14.58 -10.67 5.59
N ALA A 12 -15.56 -11.45 5.16
CA ALA A 12 -15.99 -11.44 3.76
C ALA A 12 -16.53 -10.05 3.35
N PRO A 13 -16.18 -9.56 2.15
CA PRO A 13 -16.73 -8.34 1.59
C PRO A 13 -18.23 -8.50 1.32
N SER A 14 -18.93 -7.37 1.25
CA SER A 14 -20.33 -7.32 0.87
C SER A 14 -20.45 -6.73 -0.55
N PHE A 15 -21.38 -7.25 -1.34
CA PHE A 15 -21.52 -7.00 -2.77
C PHE A 15 -22.93 -6.58 -3.16
N SER A 16 -23.08 -5.93 -4.31
CA SER A 16 -24.38 -5.79 -4.95
C SER A 16 -24.79 -7.12 -5.55
N LYS A 17 -26.08 -7.26 -5.85
CA LYS A 17 -26.59 -8.44 -6.55
C LYS A 17 -25.89 -8.63 -7.91
N GLU A 18 -25.72 -7.55 -8.66
CA GLU A 18 -25.04 -7.57 -9.97
C GLU A 18 -23.59 -8.06 -9.86
N ASN A 19 -22.83 -7.55 -8.88
CA ASN A 19 -21.43 -7.92 -8.71
C ASN A 19 -21.26 -9.36 -8.24
N LEU A 20 -22.15 -9.84 -7.37
CA LEU A 20 -22.20 -11.26 -7.00
C LEU A 20 -22.52 -12.15 -8.22
N ASP A 21 -23.46 -11.74 -9.07
CA ASP A 21 -23.82 -12.50 -10.28
C ASP A 21 -22.63 -12.56 -11.27
N GLN A 22 -21.83 -11.49 -11.37
CA GLN A 22 -20.57 -11.49 -12.14
C GLN A 22 -19.50 -12.41 -11.54
N ILE A 23 -19.41 -12.52 -10.20
CA ILE A 23 -18.53 -13.47 -9.52
C ILE A 23 -18.97 -14.91 -9.84
N LEU A 24 -20.26 -15.22 -9.69
CA LEU A 24 -20.82 -16.55 -10.00
C LEU A 24 -20.66 -16.95 -11.47
N ALA A 25 -20.78 -15.98 -12.39
CA ALA A 25 -20.51 -16.20 -13.80
C ALA A 25 -19.04 -16.61 -14.06
N ARG A 26 -18.08 -16.04 -13.30
CA ARG A 26 -16.67 -16.41 -13.38
C ARG A 26 -16.39 -17.77 -12.76
N VAL A 27 -17.07 -18.15 -11.67
CA VAL A 27 -17.00 -19.53 -11.13
C VAL A 27 -17.39 -20.52 -12.23
N SER A 28 -18.47 -20.25 -12.96
CA SER A 28 -18.96 -21.12 -14.04
C SER A 28 -17.99 -21.21 -15.23
N GLN A 29 -17.12 -20.21 -15.43
CA GLN A 29 -16.08 -20.24 -16.46
C GLN A 29 -14.87 -21.07 -16.03
N VAL A 30 -14.45 -20.97 -14.76
CA VAL A 30 -13.31 -21.73 -14.21
C VAL A 30 -13.68 -23.18 -13.95
N LEU A 31 -14.88 -23.40 -13.40
CA LEU A 31 -15.39 -24.70 -12.95
C LEU A 31 -16.70 -25.03 -13.67
N PRO A 32 -16.66 -25.29 -14.99
CA PRO A 32 -17.87 -25.47 -15.82
C PRO A 32 -18.71 -26.69 -15.45
N ASN A 33 -18.15 -27.62 -14.68
CA ASN A 33 -18.84 -28.83 -14.23
C ASN A 33 -19.66 -28.62 -12.94
N LEU A 34 -19.52 -27.47 -12.26
CA LEU A 34 -20.33 -27.15 -11.09
C LEU A 34 -21.75 -26.75 -11.51
N SER A 35 -22.75 -27.24 -10.78
CA SER A 35 -24.12 -26.72 -10.89
C SER A 35 -24.20 -25.30 -10.33
N ALA A 36 -25.30 -24.58 -10.56
CA ALA A 36 -25.52 -23.25 -9.97
C ALA A 36 -25.41 -23.27 -8.43
N GLU A 37 -25.92 -24.33 -7.81
CA GLU A 37 -25.84 -24.52 -6.35
C GLU A 37 -24.42 -24.88 -5.91
N GLY A 38 -23.69 -25.66 -6.72
CA GLY A 38 -22.26 -25.91 -6.51
C GLY A 38 -21.42 -24.63 -6.61
N ALA A 39 -21.76 -23.73 -7.52
CA ALA A 39 -21.07 -22.43 -7.65
C ALA A 39 -21.33 -21.52 -6.44
N LYS A 40 -22.55 -21.54 -5.88
CA LYS A 40 -22.84 -20.84 -4.62
C LYS A 40 -22.08 -21.45 -3.45
N GLN A 41 -22.06 -22.79 -3.34
CA GLN A 41 -21.30 -23.47 -2.29
C GLN A 41 -19.81 -23.13 -2.38
N TYR A 42 -19.25 -23.10 -3.58
CA TYR A 42 -17.86 -22.70 -3.82
C TYR A 42 -17.57 -21.30 -3.26
N ILE A 43 -18.42 -20.31 -3.53
CA ILE A 43 -18.25 -18.96 -2.98
C ILE A 43 -18.43 -18.95 -1.46
N SER A 44 -19.35 -19.75 -0.94
CA SER A 44 -19.53 -19.89 0.50
C SER A 44 -18.33 -20.47 1.22
N ASP A 45 -17.69 -21.50 0.64
CA ASP A 45 -16.48 -22.09 1.18
C ASP A 45 -15.29 -21.11 1.07
N LEU A 46 -15.15 -20.45 -0.09
CA LEU A 46 -14.10 -19.46 -0.35
C LEU A 46 -14.12 -18.30 0.67
N LEU A 47 -15.30 -17.72 0.88
CA LEU A 47 -15.48 -16.55 1.74
C LEU A 47 -15.91 -16.90 3.18
N ASN A 48 -16.03 -18.19 3.49
CA ASN A 48 -16.52 -18.70 4.78
C ASN A 48 -17.83 -18.03 5.25
N ARG A 49 -18.76 -17.82 4.31
CA ARG A 49 -20.01 -17.11 4.57
C ARG A 49 -21.12 -17.52 3.61
N ASN A 50 -22.37 -17.50 4.05
CA ASN A 50 -23.49 -17.76 3.16
C ASN A 50 -23.56 -16.69 2.05
N VAL A 51 -23.62 -17.12 0.79
CA VAL A 51 -23.70 -16.25 -0.39
C VAL A 51 -24.85 -15.23 -0.29
N ASP A 52 -26.00 -15.63 0.25
CA ASP A 52 -27.16 -14.75 0.35
C ASP A 52 -26.94 -13.61 1.36
N GLU A 53 -26.05 -13.79 2.35
CA GLU A 53 -25.68 -12.76 3.33
C GLU A 53 -24.63 -11.77 2.80
N LEU A 54 -24.04 -12.04 1.64
CA LEU A 54 -23.07 -11.13 1.02
C LEU A 54 -23.76 -9.98 0.29
N VAL A 55 -25.04 -10.10 -0.06
CA VAL A 55 -25.74 -9.12 -0.88
C VAL A 55 -26.31 -7.99 -0.04
N VAL A 56 -25.91 -6.76 -0.35
CA VAL A 56 -26.37 -5.54 0.32
C VAL A 56 -26.66 -4.44 -0.70
N SER A 57 -27.62 -3.56 -0.39
CA SER A 57 -28.05 -2.49 -1.30
C SER A 57 -27.71 -1.08 -0.83
N TRP A 58 -27.10 -0.94 0.35
CA TRP A 58 -26.86 0.35 1.01
C TRP A 58 -25.38 0.74 1.11
N LEU A 59 -24.47 -0.08 0.56
CA LEU A 59 -23.05 0.28 0.53
C LEU A 59 -22.81 1.48 -0.35
N PHE A 60 -21.99 2.40 0.15
CA PHE A 60 -21.52 3.54 -0.63
C PHE A 60 -20.48 3.11 -1.67
N TYR A 61 -19.58 2.21 -1.29
CA TYR A 61 -18.52 1.68 -2.14
C TYR A 61 -18.44 0.17 -1.95
N GLN A 62 -18.13 -0.55 -3.03
CA GLN A 62 -17.99 -2.01 -3.02
C GLN A 62 -16.57 -2.39 -3.42
N GLU A 63 -16.02 -3.35 -2.70
CA GLU A 63 -14.69 -3.86 -2.96
C GLU A 63 -14.70 -4.89 -4.11
N LEU A 64 -14.90 -4.40 -5.34
CA LEU A 64 -15.02 -5.24 -6.54
C LEU A 64 -13.72 -5.92 -6.95
N GLU A 65 -12.59 -5.29 -6.61
CA GLU A 65 -11.25 -5.77 -6.87
C GLU A 65 -10.48 -5.75 -5.54
N PRO A 66 -10.70 -6.73 -4.65
CA PRO A 66 -10.12 -6.71 -3.31
C PRO A 66 -8.61 -6.88 -3.36
N ALA A 67 -7.92 -6.07 -2.57
CA ALA A 67 -6.47 -6.12 -2.47
C ALA A 67 -6.06 -7.24 -1.52
N VAL A 68 -5.30 -8.20 -2.00
CA VAL A 68 -4.86 -9.37 -1.22
C VAL A 68 -3.36 -9.46 -1.22
N SER A 69 -2.78 -9.79 -0.05
CA SER A 69 -1.39 -10.22 0.03
C SER A 69 -1.25 -11.64 -0.50
N SER A 70 -0.02 -12.05 -0.77
CA SER A 70 0.28 -13.45 -1.10
C SER A 70 -0.29 -14.44 -0.07
N THR A 71 -0.12 -14.13 1.23
CA THR A 71 -0.64 -14.96 2.33
C THR A 71 -2.16 -15.07 2.30
N GLU A 72 -2.87 -13.96 2.09
CA GLU A 72 -4.34 -13.98 2.02
C GLU A 72 -4.84 -14.75 0.80
N LEU A 73 -4.17 -14.57 -0.35
CA LEU A 73 -4.54 -15.26 -1.58
C LEU A 73 -4.35 -16.78 -1.44
N HIS A 74 -3.24 -17.23 -0.85
CA HIS A 74 -3.00 -18.64 -0.58
C HIS A 74 -3.98 -19.21 0.46
N ALA A 75 -4.27 -18.49 1.54
CA ALA A 75 -5.26 -18.92 2.53
C ALA A 75 -6.67 -19.04 1.94
N LEU A 76 -7.06 -18.15 1.01
CA LEU A 76 -8.30 -18.28 0.26
C LEU A 76 -8.27 -19.49 -0.69
N ALA A 77 -7.16 -19.72 -1.38
CA ALA A 77 -6.99 -20.86 -2.27
C ALA A 77 -7.07 -22.19 -1.52
N GLU A 78 -6.50 -22.27 -0.32
CA GLU A 78 -6.54 -23.44 0.56
C GLU A 78 -7.97 -23.88 0.90
N ARG A 79 -8.87 -22.91 1.15
CA ARG A 79 -10.30 -23.19 1.45
C ARG A 79 -11.02 -23.93 0.33
N VAL A 80 -10.55 -23.77 -0.91
CA VAL A 80 -11.19 -24.33 -2.10
C VAL A 80 -10.32 -25.33 -2.85
N LEU A 81 -9.19 -25.77 -2.27
CA LEU A 81 -8.33 -26.81 -2.82
C LEU A 81 -9.08 -28.07 -3.31
N PRO A 82 -10.11 -28.58 -2.59
CA PRO A 82 -10.84 -29.77 -3.02
C PRO A 82 -11.55 -29.61 -4.37
N TYR A 83 -11.80 -28.38 -4.81
CA TYR A 83 -12.42 -28.08 -6.10
C TYR A 83 -11.42 -28.04 -7.27
N HIS A 84 -10.11 -28.00 -6.98
CA HIS A 84 -9.02 -27.76 -7.94
C HIS A 84 -7.96 -28.85 -7.87
N SER A 85 -8.36 -30.12 -7.92
CA SER A 85 -7.45 -31.28 -7.92
C SER A 85 -6.52 -31.38 -6.69
N ASN A 86 -6.77 -30.59 -5.64
CA ASN A 86 -5.82 -30.33 -4.54
C ASN A 86 -4.47 -29.74 -5.00
N GLU A 87 -4.44 -29.02 -6.12
CA GLU A 87 -3.28 -28.26 -6.59
C GLU A 87 -3.41 -26.78 -6.21
N LEU A 88 -2.47 -26.30 -5.38
CA LEU A 88 -2.50 -24.92 -4.87
C LEU A 88 -2.39 -23.87 -5.99
N GLU A 89 -1.55 -24.10 -7.00
CA GLU A 89 -1.38 -23.15 -8.11
C GLU A 89 -2.65 -23.02 -8.96
N GLU A 90 -3.40 -24.11 -9.16
CA GLU A 90 -4.72 -24.08 -9.82
C GLU A 90 -5.74 -23.30 -8.99
N ALA A 91 -5.77 -23.55 -7.68
CA ALA A 91 -6.66 -22.85 -6.76
C ALA A 91 -6.36 -21.35 -6.67
N VAL A 92 -5.08 -20.95 -6.60
CA VAL A 92 -4.65 -19.54 -6.62
C VAL A 92 -5.08 -18.86 -7.93
N PHE A 93 -4.87 -19.51 -9.07
CA PHE A 93 -5.31 -18.99 -10.36
C PHE A 93 -6.84 -18.83 -10.39
N ALA A 94 -7.60 -19.79 -9.87
CA ALA A 94 -9.04 -19.71 -9.79
C ALA A 94 -9.52 -18.57 -8.90
N VAL A 95 -9.03 -18.48 -7.67
CA VAL A 95 -9.44 -17.47 -6.68
C VAL A 95 -9.19 -16.06 -7.17
N ARG A 96 -7.97 -15.75 -7.67
CA ARG A 96 -7.65 -14.39 -8.15
C ARG A 96 -8.54 -13.97 -9.33
N ASN A 97 -8.91 -14.91 -10.19
CA ASN A 97 -9.78 -14.65 -11.33
C ASN A 97 -11.26 -14.54 -10.95
N ILE A 98 -11.74 -15.38 -10.03
CA ILE A 98 -13.14 -15.39 -9.57
C ILE A 98 -13.46 -14.16 -8.72
N LEU A 99 -12.55 -13.73 -7.85
CA LEU A 99 -12.71 -12.54 -7.03
C LEU A 99 -12.19 -11.26 -7.70
N ASN A 100 -11.50 -11.35 -8.85
CA ASN A 100 -10.80 -10.25 -9.52
C ASN A 100 -9.80 -9.53 -8.59
N THR A 101 -9.06 -10.28 -7.78
CA THR A 101 -8.19 -9.68 -6.75
C THR A 101 -7.07 -8.85 -7.38
N VAL A 102 -6.56 -7.88 -6.61
CA VAL A 102 -5.37 -7.10 -6.96
C VAL A 102 -4.30 -7.29 -5.87
N PRO A 103 -3.00 -7.12 -6.17
CA PRO A 103 -1.95 -7.27 -5.17
C PRO A 103 -1.99 -6.12 -4.15
N ARG A 104 -1.57 -6.37 -2.89
CA ARG A 104 -1.45 -5.31 -1.88
C ARG A 104 -0.17 -4.50 -2.04
N GLN A 105 0.93 -5.19 -2.34
CA GLN A 105 2.28 -4.66 -2.57
C GLN A 105 2.88 -5.24 -3.85
N VAL A 106 3.99 -4.66 -4.32
CA VAL A 106 4.59 -5.06 -5.60
C VAL A 106 4.98 -6.54 -5.62
N SER A 107 5.57 -7.08 -4.56
CA SER A 107 5.99 -8.49 -4.48
C SER A 107 4.84 -9.50 -4.59
N ASP A 108 3.61 -9.13 -4.20
CA ASP A 108 2.44 -10.01 -4.35
C ASP A 108 2.08 -10.23 -5.83
N LEU A 109 2.62 -9.41 -6.76
CA LEU A 109 2.42 -9.61 -8.21
C LEU A 109 2.90 -10.98 -8.69
N ARG A 110 3.85 -11.62 -7.98
CA ARG A 110 4.39 -12.93 -8.36
C ARG A 110 3.29 -14.00 -8.43
N ASP A 111 2.28 -13.91 -7.56
CA ASP A 111 1.14 -14.84 -7.55
C ASP A 111 0.17 -14.62 -8.70
N TYR A 112 0.36 -13.56 -9.49
CA TYR A 112 -0.40 -13.27 -10.70
C TYR A 112 0.23 -13.93 -11.95
N LEU A 113 1.34 -14.64 -11.79
CA LEU A 113 1.95 -15.45 -12.85
C LEU A 113 1.45 -16.90 -12.81
N PRO A 114 0.79 -17.41 -13.87
CA PRO A 114 0.42 -18.83 -13.92
C PRO A 114 1.64 -19.75 -13.99
N ARG A 115 1.46 -21.01 -13.58
CA ARG A 115 2.49 -22.07 -13.57
C ARG A 115 3.33 -22.13 -14.85
N GLU A 116 2.69 -22.25 -16.00
CA GLU A 116 3.38 -22.36 -17.30
C GLU A 116 4.26 -21.12 -17.56
N ARG A 117 3.71 -19.93 -17.31
CA ARG A 117 4.45 -18.68 -17.50
C ARG A 117 5.59 -18.53 -16.51
N LYS A 118 5.42 -18.98 -15.27
CA LYS A 118 6.48 -19.01 -14.25
C LYS A 118 7.66 -19.87 -14.72
N GLN A 119 7.38 -21.04 -15.29
CA GLN A 119 8.41 -21.90 -15.88
C GLN A 119 9.11 -21.26 -17.08
N ASP A 120 8.37 -20.59 -17.96
CA ASP A 120 8.95 -19.87 -19.09
C ASP A 120 9.88 -18.74 -18.63
N VAL A 121 9.44 -17.93 -17.66
CA VAL A 121 10.25 -16.85 -17.08
C VAL A 121 11.53 -17.41 -16.44
N ILE A 122 11.41 -18.45 -15.62
CA ILE A 122 12.58 -19.13 -15.01
C ILE A 122 13.53 -19.60 -16.11
N ARG A 123 13.03 -20.28 -17.14
CA ARG A 123 13.87 -20.78 -18.24
C ARG A 123 14.59 -19.66 -18.96
N SER A 124 13.88 -18.60 -19.35
CA SER A 124 14.45 -17.49 -20.11
C SER A 124 15.52 -16.74 -19.29
N LEU A 125 15.21 -16.41 -18.03
CA LEU A 125 16.12 -15.68 -17.16
C LEU A 125 17.25 -16.54 -16.58
N SER A 126 17.19 -17.87 -16.68
CA SER A 126 18.29 -18.75 -16.26
C SER A 126 19.41 -18.87 -17.30
N LEU A 127 19.16 -18.48 -18.56
CA LEU A 127 20.16 -18.58 -19.64
C LEU A 127 21.51 -17.90 -19.31
N PRO A 128 21.55 -16.70 -18.70
CA PRO A 128 22.79 -16.08 -18.23
C PRO A 128 23.63 -16.95 -17.30
N LEU A 129 22.98 -17.74 -16.43
CA LEU A 129 23.67 -18.56 -15.43
C LEU A 129 24.52 -19.67 -16.07
N ILE A 130 24.20 -20.09 -17.30
CA ILE A 130 24.98 -21.04 -18.08
C ILE A 130 26.38 -20.51 -18.40
N THR A 131 26.51 -19.18 -18.53
CA THR A 131 27.80 -18.55 -18.84
C THR A 131 28.72 -18.48 -17.61
N ALA A 132 28.15 -18.40 -16.41
CA ALA A 132 28.86 -18.38 -15.14
C ALA A 132 29.13 -19.79 -14.57
N HIS A 133 28.23 -20.75 -14.84
CA HIS A 133 28.34 -22.14 -14.39
C HIS A 133 28.06 -23.11 -15.54
N PRO A 134 28.95 -24.08 -15.85
CA PRO A 134 28.79 -25.01 -16.98
C PRO A 134 27.55 -25.91 -16.92
N THR A 135 26.88 -25.97 -15.77
CA THR A 135 25.64 -26.70 -15.54
C THR A 135 24.57 -25.74 -15.04
N ILE A 136 23.41 -25.71 -15.69
CA ILE A 136 22.24 -24.95 -15.21
C ILE A 136 21.90 -25.43 -13.80
N PRO A 137 21.95 -24.56 -12.76
CA PRO A 137 21.37 -24.92 -11.48
C PRO A 137 19.91 -25.27 -11.69
N SER A 138 19.42 -26.35 -11.08
CA SER A 138 17.99 -26.67 -11.11
C SER A 138 17.26 -25.63 -10.26
N ILE A 139 16.76 -24.57 -10.89
CA ILE A 139 16.01 -23.49 -10.23
C ILE A 139 14.55 -23.90 -10.12
N ALA A 140 14.07 -24.08 -8.89
CA ALA A 140 12.72 -24.52 -8.60
C ALA A 140 11.75 -23.35 -8.39
N SER A 141 12.25 -22.15 -8.06
CA SER A 141 11.44 -20.99 -7.70
C SER A 141 11.95 -19.66 -8.28
N ILE A 142 11.08 -18.65 -8.28
CA ILE A 142 11.43 -17.28 -8.68
C ILE A 142 12.39 -16.65 -7.67
N ASP A 143 12.25 -16.96 -6.38
CA ASP A 143 13.16 -16.44 -5.35
C ASP A 143 14.57 -17.01 -5.51
N GLU A 144 14.70 -18.31 -5.77
CA GLU A 144 15.98 -18.93 -6.12
C GLU A 144 16.60 -18.31 -7.38
N LEU A 145 15.78 -18.01 -8.39
CA LEU A 145 16.23 -17.32 -9.61
C LEU A 145 16.81 -15.94 -9.30
N ILE A 146 16.09 -15.14 -8.51
CA ILE A 146 16.51 -13.79 -8.13
C ILE A 146 17.85 -13.84 -7.39
N GLU A 147 17.98 -14.73 -6.41
CA GLU A 147 19.24 -14.88 -5.67
C GLU A 147 20.40 -15.34 -6.56
N ALA A 148 20.15 -16.30 -7.46
CA ALA A 148 21.18 -16.81 -8.37
C ALA A 148 21.69 -15.72 -9.33
N LEU A 149 20.82 -14.83 -9.79
CA LEU A 149 21.16 -13.79 -10.75
C LEU A 149 21.92 -12.59 -10.14
N LYS A 150 21.94 -12.43 -8.80
CA LYS A 150 22.68 -11.33 -8.14
C LYS A 150 24.18 -11.29 -8.46
N GLN A 151 24.77 -12.42 -8.85
CA GLN A 151 26.20 -12.54 -9.17
C GLN A 151 26.49 -12.38 -10.68
N VAL A 152 25.47 -12.22 -11.51
CA VAL A 152 25.61 -12.11 -12.96
C VAL A 152 25.87 -10.65 -13.34
N ASP A 153 26.67 -10.44 -14.39
CA ASP A 153 26.93 -9.11 -14.94
C ASP A 153 25.63 -8.46 -15.42
N GLN A 154 25.42 -7.21 -15.01
CA GLN A 154 24.22 -6.42 -15.33
C GLN A 154 23.94 -6.37 -16.83
N VAL A 155 24.96 -6.27 -17.69
CA VAL A 155 24.76 -6.21 -19.14
C VAL A 155 24.08 -7.48 -19.66
N ILE A 156 24.37 -8.64 -19.07
CA ILE A 156 23.78 -9.92 -19.47
C ILE A 156 22.32 -9.99 -18.97
N ILE A 157 22.07 -9.48 -17.76
CA ILE A 157 20.72 -9.36 -17.19
C ILE A 157 19.87 -8.47 -18.10
N ASP A 158 20.38 -7.30 -18.49
CA ASP A 158 19.67 -6.32 -19.30
C ASP A 158 19.26 -6.91 -20.66
N VAL A 159 20.17 -7.60 -21.36
CA VAL A 159 19.87 -8.23 -22.66
C VAL A 159 18.82 -9.33 -22.52
N THR A 160 18.94 -10.17 -21.49
CA THR A 160 18.04 -11.32 -21.30
C THR A 160 16.65 -10.87 -20.87
N ALA A 161 16.58 -9.94 -19.92
CA ALA A 161 15.33 -9.35 -19.46
C ALA A 161 14.64 -8.57 -20.58
N SER A 162 15.39 -7.83 -21.41
CA SER A 162 14.84 -7.15 -22.59
C SER A 162 14.23 -8.13 -23.59
N THR A 163 14.92 -9.24 -23.88
CA THR A 163 14.41 -10.29 -24.78
C THR A 163 13.11 -10.90 -24.24
N LEU A 164 13.06 -11.22 -22.94
CA LEU A 164 11.84 -11.71 -22.30
C LEU A 164 10.70 -10.68 -22.39
N MET A 165 11.01 -9.39 -22.23
CA MET A 165 10.01 -8.33 -22.36
C MET A 165 9.46 -8.23 -23.77
N ASP A 166 10.31 -8.30 -24.80
CA ASP A 166 9.87 -8.27 -26.20
C ASP A 166 8.93 -9.45 -26.51
N GLU A 167 9.27 -10.64 -26.01
CA GLU A 167 8.41 -11.82 -26.13
C GLU A 167 7.05 -11.60 -25.45
N VAL A 168 7.03 -11.11 -24.21
CA VAL A 168 5.80 -10.87 -23.45
C VAL A 168 4.93 -9.78 -24.11
N GLN A 169 5.55 -8.69 -24.58
CA GLN A 169 4.85 -7.59 -25.25
C GLN A 169 4.31 -7.97 -26.63
N SER A 170 4.94 -8.94 -27.31
CA SER A 170 4.46 -9.47 -28.60
C SER A 170 3.13 -10.24 -28.49
N ILE A 171 2.78 -10.71 -27.30
CA ILE A 171 1.56 -11.49 -27.05
C ILE A 171 0.37 -10.53 -26.92
N PRO A 172 -0.64 -10.62 -27.81
CA PRO A 172 -1.82 -9.77 -27.73
C PRO A 172 -2.53 -9.91 -26.38
N MET A 173 -2.99 -8.79 -25.80
CA MET A 173 -3.59 -8.76 -24.47
C MET A 173 -4.74 -9.78 -24.29
N HIS A 174 -5.56 -10.03 -25.31
CA HIS A 174 -6.66 -11.00 -25.22
C HIS A 174 -6.19 -12.45 -25.03
N LYS A 175 -4.94 -12.78 -25.41
CA LYS A 175 -4.28 -14.09 -25.23
C LYS A 175 -3.47 -14.17 -23.93
N GLN A 176 -3.32 -13.07 -23.20
CA GLN A 176 -2.64 -13.11 -21.92
C GLN A 176 -3.47 -13.93 -20.91
N PRO A 177 -2.83 -14.59 -19.93
CA PRO A 177 -3.54 -15.40 -18.93
C PRO A 177 -4.47 -14.57 -18.06
N GLY A 178 -5.67 -15.09 -17.79
CA GLY A 178 -6.68 -14.47 -16.92
C GLY A 178 -8.04 -14.32 -17.60
N LEU A 179 -9.10 -14.22 -16.81
CA LEU A 179 -10.48 -14.09 -17.27
C LEU A 179 -10.86 -12.64 -17.56
N THR A 180 -10.44 -11.72 -16.69
CA THR A 180 -10.75 -10.29 -16.82
C THR A 180 -9.58 -9.54 -17.46
N THR A 181 -9.86 -8.37 -18.06
CA THR A 181 -8.81 -7.48 -18.56
C THR A 181 -7.81 -7.11 -17.44
N ARG A 182 -8.28 -6.93 -16.21
CA ARG A 182 -7.45 -6.68 -15.02
C ARG A 182 -6.47 -7.81 -14.77
N GLN A 183 -6.94 -9.06 -14.69
CA GLN A 183 -6.07 -10.21 -14.43
C GLN A 183 -5.05 -10.43 -15.54
N LYS A 184 -5.43 -10.17 -16.79
CA LYS A 184 -4.51 -10.20 -17.95
C LYS A 184 -3.39 -9.16 -17.83
N MET A 185 -3.73 -7.95 -17.42
CA MET A 185 -2.74 -6.89 -17.16
C MET A 185 -1.82 -7.24 -15.98
N LEU A 186 -2.38 -7.79 -14.89
CA LEU A 186 -1.59 -8.20 -13.72
C LEU A 186 -0.63 -9.35 -14.03
N SER A 187 -1.03 -10.31 -14.87
CA SER A 187 -0.14 -11.37 -15.34
C SER A 187 1.06 -10.81 -16.13
N VAL A 188 0.89 -9.71 -16.86
CA VAL A 188 1.99 -9.03 -17.55
C VAL A 188 2.84 -8.25 -16.54
N ALA A 189 2.21 -7.50 -15.64
CA ALA A 189 2.90 -6.74 -14.59
C ALA A 189 3.76 -7.62 -13.67
N ALA A 190 3.34 -8.87 -13.43
CA ALA A 190 4.13 -9.86 -12.70
C ALA A 190 5.50 -10.12 -13.36
N VAL A 191 5.58 -10.14 -14.69
CA VAL A 191 6.88 -10.28 -15.38
C VAL A 191 7.72 -9.02 -15.22
N TYR A 192 7.11 -7.83 -15.24
CA TYR A 192 7.83 -6.59 -14.94
C TYR A 192 8.43 -6.62 -13.54
N GLU A 193 7.68 -7.10 -12.55
CA GLU A 193 8.15 -7.22 -11.16
C GLU A 193 9.32 -8.20 -11.03
N ILE A 194 9.23 -9.37 -11.66
CA ILE A 194 10.32 -10.36 -11.62
C ILE A 194 11.57 -9.79 -12.28
N ASN A 195 11.43 -9.17 -13.46
CA ASN A 195 12.54 -8.50 -14.14
C ASN A 195 13.16 -7.39 -13.27
N SER A 196 12.33 -6.57 -12.62
CA SER A 196 12.80 -5.57 -11.67
C SER A 196 13.58 -6.22 -10.52
N SER A 197 13.08 -7.33 -9.98
CA SER A 197 13.70 -8.04 -8.85
C SER A 197 15.04 -8.69 -9.21
N VAL A 198 15.26 -9.10 -10.46
CA VAL A 198 16.56 -9.61 -10.93
C VAL A 198 17.53 -8.48 -11.33
N GLY A 199 17.15 -7.21 -11.18
CA GLY A 199 18.02 -6.05 -11.43
C GLY A 199 17.77 -5.30 -12.74
N PHE A 200 16.72 -5.64 -13.51
CA PHE A 200 16.42 -4.91 -14.75
C PHE A 200 15.71 -3.58 -14.47
N HIS A 201 16.51 -2.53 -14.30
CA HIS A 201 16.07 -1.21 -13.81
C HIS A 201 15.07 -0.45 -14.69
N CYS A 202 15.01 -0.75 -16.00
CA CYS A 202 13.99 -0.21 -16.90
C CYS A 202 12.57 -0.55 -16.41
N ASN A 203 12.37 -1.80 -15.98
CA ASN A 203 11.07 -2.22 -15.47
C ASN A 203 10.79 -1.66 -14.07
N SER A 204 11.82 -1.36 -13.29
CA SER A 204 11.67 -0.73 -11.97
C SER A 204 11.03 0.67 -12.10
N ILE A 205 11.57 1.54 -12.95
CA ILE A 205 11.00 2.90 -13.13
C ILE A 205 9.59 2.84 -13.75
N TRP A 206 9.36 1.91 -14.66
CA TRP A 206 8.03 1.73 -15.25
C TRP A 206 6.99 1.28 -14.23
N LEU A 207 7.32 0.31 -13.37
CA LEU A 207 6.44 -0.10 -12.28
C LEU A 207 6.16 1.06 -11.32
N ALA A 208 7.19 1.82 -10.93
CA ALA A 208 7.03 3.00 -10.08
C ALA A 208 6.03 4.01 -10.67
N SER A 209 6.08 4.24 -11.98
CA SER A 209 5.16 5.15 -12.68
C SER A 209 3.69 4.72 -12.61
N CYS A 210 3.42 3.43 -12.43
CA CYS A 210 2.07 2.87 -12.43
C CYS A 210 1.45 2.70 -11.04
N ILE A 211 2.26 2.76 -9.97
CA ILE A 211 1.84 2.43 -8.60
C ILE A 211 1.90 3.60 -7.61
N ASN A 212 2.32 4.79 -8.01
CA ASN A 212 2.41 5.95 -7.12
C ASN A 212 1.03 6.61 -6.91
N SER A 213 0.72 7.03 -5.69
CA SER A 213 -0.57 7.67 -5.35
C SER A 213 -0.91 8.93 -6.15
N GLU A 214 0.11 9.72 -6.50
CA GLU A 214 -0.02 11.00 -7.19
C GLU A 214 -0.63 10.87 -8.60
N MET A 215 -0.19 9.86 -9.36
CA MET A 215 -0.64 9.61 -10.74
C MET A 215 -1.68 8.49 -10.84
N TRP A 216 -2.06 7.88 -9.71
CA TRP A 216 -2.96 6.74 -9.67
C TRP A 216 -4.44 7.16 -9.59
N GLY A 217 -5.28 6.49 -10.39
CA GLY A 217 -6.68 6.87 -10.62
C GLY A 217 -6.85 7.90 -11.74
N CYS A 218 -8.06 8.42 -11.94
CA CYS A 218 -8.31 9.56 -12.82
C CYS A 218 -8.35 10.88 -12.02
N ALA A 219 -8.69 12.00 -12.68
CA ALA A 219 -8.90 13.28 -12.02
C ALA A 219 -9.93 13.23 -10.88
N ARG A 220 -10.93 12.34 -10.98
CA ARG A 220 -11.96 12.09 -9.94
C ARG A 220 -11.52 11.11 -8.85
N GLY A 221 -10.28 10.60 -8.91
CA GLY A 221 -9.79 9.54 -8.03
C GLY A 221 -9.94 8.15 -8.64
N TRP A 222 -9.79 7.13 -7.79
CA TRP A 222 -9.96 5.72 -8.14
C TRP A 222 -11.29 5.16 -7.66
N VAL A 223 -11.77 5.60 -6.49
CA VAL A 223 -13.20 5.60 -6.16
C VAL A 223 -13.69 6.99 -6.49
N HIS A 224 -14.80 7.09 -7.17
CA HIS A 224 -15.46 8.35 -7.47
C HIS A 224 -16.48 8.69 -6.38
N SER A 225 -16.89 9.96 -6.31
CA SER A 225 -17.89 10.44 -5.35
C SER A 225 -19.27 9.80 -5.49
N ASP A 226 -19.52 9.05 -6.57
CA ASP A 226 -20.75 8.29 -6.83
C ASP A 226 -20.62 6.80 -6.42
N GLY A 227 -19.47 6.40 -5.86
CA GLY A 227 -19.18 5.02 -5.47
C GLY A 227 -18.63 4.14 -6.60
N GLU A 228 -18.57 4.64 -7.84
CA GLU A 228 -18.01 3.89 -8.96
C GLU A 228 -16.48 3.82 -8.92
N LEU A 229 -15.93 2.77 -9.51
CA LEU A 229 -14.50 2.60 -9.69
C LEU A 229 -14.03 3.24 -10.99
N CYS A 230 -12.83 3.82 -10.94
CA CYS A 230 -12.15 4.31 -12.12
C CYS A 230 -11.86 3.17 -13.10
N HIS A 231 -12.22 3.38 -14.37
CA HIS A 231 -11.97 2.44 -15.46
C HIS A 231 -10.67 2.71 -16.24
N SER A 232 -9.88 3.70 -15.82
CA SER A 232 -8.59 4.00 -16.44
C SER A 232 -7.58 2.87 -16.23
N ARG A 233 -6.56 2.80 -17.09
CA ARG A 233 -5.50 1.79 -17.05
C ARG A 233 -4.51 2.06 -15.90
N HIS A 234 -4.88 1.75 -14.67
CA HIS A 234 -3.95 1.49 -13.57
C HIS A 234 -3.86 -0.02 -13.32
N PHE A 235 -2.98 -0.54 -12.45
CA PHE A 235 -2.97 -1.98 -12.09
C PHE A 235 -4.02 -2.39 -11.06
N GLY A 236 -4.81 -1.44 -10.56
CA GLY A 236 -5.78 -1.68 -9.49
C GLY A 236 -5.19 -1.54 -8.09
N PHE A 237 -3.88 -1.31 -7.98
CA PHE A 237 -3.22 -1.03 -6.71
C PHE A 237 -2.18 0.09 -6.82
N LYS A 238 -1.87 0.72 -5.69
CA LYS A 238 -0.78 1.70 -5.49
C LYS A 238 0.10 1.32 -4.31
N SER A 239 1.40 1.59 -4.36
CA SER A 239 2.34 1.37 -3.25
C SER A 239 3.39 2.48 -3.26
N ASP A 240 3.24 3.45 -2.36
CA ASP A 240 4.11 4.62 -2.30
C ASP A 240 5.53 4.24 -1.83
N SER A 241 5.66 3.30 -0.89
CA SER A 241 6.95 2.76 -0.46
C SER A 241 7.70 2.05 -1.59
N ASP A 242 7.00 1.21 -2.35
CA ASP A 242 7.60 0.51 -3.48
C ASP A 242 7.94 1.49 -4.60
N CYS A 243 7.12 2.52 -4.84
CA CYS A 243 7.44 3.58 -5.80
C CYS A 243 8.78 4.24 -5.48
N VAL A 244 9.02 4.63 -4.22
CA VAL A 244 10.28 5.25 -3.81
C VAL A 244 11.44 4.28 -3.99
N SER A 245 11.31 3.04 -3.52
CA SER A 245 12.36 2.01 -3.63
C SER A 245 12.73 1.72 -5.10
N LEU A 246 11.74 1.50 -5.95
CA LEU A 246 11.92 1.24 -7.37
C LEU A 246 12.56 2.43 -8.09
N SER A 247 12.09 3.66 -7.80
CA SER A 247 12.67 4.88 -8.39
C SER A 247 14.14 5.03 -8.02
N LEU A 248 14.49 4.84 -6.74
CA LEU A 248 15.88 4.88 -6.27
C LEU A 248 16.76 3.82 -6.92
N SER A 249 16.26 2.60 -7.05
CA SER A 249 16.99 1.50 -7.70
C SER A 249 17.26 1.78 -9.18
N SER A 250 16.41 2.56 -9.84
CA SER A 250 16.48 2.83 -11.28
C SER A 250 17.31 4.05 -11.68
N LEU A 251 17.87 4.80 -10.71
CA LEU A 251 18.44 6.12 -10.97
C LEU A 251 19.52 6.14 -12.05
N THR A 252 20.46 5.19 -12.04
CA THR A 252 21.53 5.11 -13.05
C THR A 252 20.96 4.92 -14.44
N TYR A 253 20.01 4.00 -14.61
CA TYR A 253 19.33 3.78 -15.87
C TYR A 253 18.58 5.03 -16.35
N VAL A 254 17.87 5.72 -15.43
CA VAL A 254 17.15 6.95 -15.77
C VAL A 254 18.13 8.05 -16.20
N GLU A 255 19.27 8.22 -15.53
CA GLU A 255 20.29 9.19 -15.93
C GLU A 255 20.81 8.94 -17.34
N ASP A 256 21.07 7.68 -17.71
CA ASP A 256 21.50 7.31 -19.06
C ASP A 256 20.45 7.69 -20.11
N ILE A 257 19.18 7.36 -19.87
CA ILE A 257 18.07 7.71 -20.77
C ILE A 257 17.90 9.24 -20.92
N LEU A 258 18.00 9.98 -19.80
CA LEU A 258 17.91 11.44 -19.81
C LEU A 258 19.10 12.08 -20.56
N ALA A 259 20.29 11.47 -20.49
CA ALA A 259 21.47 11.92 -21.23
C ALA A 259 21.32 11.72 -22.74
N GLU A 260 20.77 10.57 -23.16
CA GLU A 260 20.61 10.22 -24.58
C GLU A 260 19.47 10.99 -25.28
N ASN A 261 18.49 11.53 -24.55
CA ASN A 261 17.39 12.38 -25.07
C ASN A 261 16.59 11.73 -26.23
N THR A 262 16.25 10.45 -26.10
CA THR A 262 15.68 9.67 -27.22
C THR A 262 14.18 9.91 -27.46
N ASP A 263 13.34 9.86 -26.41
CA ASP A 263 11.88 10.05 -26.51
C ASP A 263 11.32 11.02 -25.45
N LYS A 264 10.66 12.09 -25.90
CA LYS A 264 10.11 13.13 -25.02
C LYS A 264 9.01 12.61 -24.08
N ASN A 265 8.21 11.64 -24.52
CA ASN A 265 7.13 11.10 -23.70
C ASN A 265 7.70 10.26 -22.55
N THR A 266 8.66 9.39 -22.87
CA THR A 266 9.40 8.60 -21.87
C THR A 266 10.14 9.48 -20.88
N VAL A 267 10.86 10.50 -21.37
CA VAL A 267 11.55 11.50 -20.52
C VAL A 267 10.56 12.18 -19.57
N SER A 268 9.40 12.63 -20.08
CA SER A 268 8.39 13.27 -19.25
C SER A 268 7.85 12.33 -18.18
N LEU A 269 7.53 11.08 -18.54
CA LEU A 269 7.02 10.07 -17.61
C LEU A 269 8.01 9.75 -16.49
N TYR A 270 9.30 9.59 -16.82
CA TYR A 270 10.33 9.29 -15.83
C TYR A 270 10.54 10.47 -14.88
N ILE A 271 10.60 11.70 -15.39
CA ILE A 271 10.67 12.89 -14.54
C ILE A 271 9.45 12.98 -13.60
N ASP A 272 8.23 12.77 -14.09
CA ASP A 272 7.04 12.81 -13.24
C ASP A 272 7.03 11.71 -12.18
N THR A 273 7.62 10.55 -12.49
CA THR A 273 7.80 9.45 -11.54
C THR A 273 8.81 9.80 -10.45
N LEU A 274 9.96 10.39 -10.81
CA LEU A 274 10.93 10.87 -9.83
C LEU A 274 10.34 11.99 -8.94
N LEU A 275 9.57 12.91 -9.51
CA LEU A 275 8.88 13.96 -8.75
C LEU A 275 7.80 13.39 -7.83
N ALA A 276 7.11 12.32 -8.23
CA ALA A 276 6.18 11.61 -7.35
C ALA A 276 6.92 10.96 -6.17
N ALA A 277 8.06 10.30 -6.42
CA ALA A 277 8.90 9.76 -5.35
C ALA A 277 9.38 10.84 -4.38
N LEU A 278 9.88 11.98 -4.87
CA LEU A 278 10.25 13.12 -4.02
C LEU A 278 9.06 13.65 -3.21
N THR A 279 7.88 13.76 -3.82
CA THR A 279 6.65 14.21 -3.12
C THR A 279 6.30 13.27 -1.97
N ILE A 280 6.38 11.95 -2.18
CA ILE A 280 6.16 10.94 -1.15
C ILE A 280 7.19 11.08 -0.03
N MET A 281 8.49 11.19 -0.35
CA MET A 281 9.55 11.35 0.65
C MET A 281 9.42 12.65 1.45
N THR A 282 9.04 13.75 0.80
CA THR A 282 8.75 15.03 1.47
C THR A 282 7.56 14.92 2.41
N ARG A 283 6.51 14.21 1.98
CA ARG A 283 5.34 13.93 2.81
C ARG A 283 5.74 13.14 4.06
N ASP A 284 6.49 12.05 3.89
CA ASP A 284 6.95 11.21 5.01
C ASP A 284 7.82 11.99 6.00
N TYR A 285 8.72 12.84 5.49
CA TYR A 285 9.52 13.73 6.32
C TYR A 285 8.66 14.71 7.13
N LEU A 286 7.70 15.38 6.48
CA LEU A 286 6.84 16.37 7.15
C LEU A 286 5.84 15.75 8.13
N ARG A 287 5.46 14.48 7.93
CA ARG A 287 4.53 13.75 8.81
C ARG A 287 5.22 13.11 10.01
N TYR A 288 6.36 12.46 9.76
CA TYR A 288 6.99 11.56 10.74
C TYR A 288 8.39 12.01 11.17
N ALA A 289 8.89 13.15 10.67
CA ALA A 289 10.29 13.58 10.81
C ALA A 289 11.28 12.48 10.35
N LYS A 290 10.85 11.63 9.42
CA LYS A 290 11.64 10.52 8.90
C LYS A 290 12.42 10.98 7.68
N GLU A 291 13.72 11.18 7.84
CA GLU A 291 14.60 11.33 6.69
C GLU A 291 14.63 10.01 5.91
N THR A 292 14.33 10.09 4.61
CA THR A 292 14.37 8.91 3.75
C THR A 292 15.70 8.87 3.02
N ASP A 293 16.43 7.78 3.20
CA ASP A 293 17.68 7.53 2.52
C ASP A 293 17.50 7.68 1.00
N GLY A 294 18.41 8.43 0.37
CA GLY A 294 18.39 8.64 -1.08
C GLY A 294 17.63 9.87 -1.57
N TYR A 295 17.00 10.68 -0.69
CA TYR A 295 16.35 11.94 -1.12
C TYR A 295 17.30 12.80 -1.95
N ALA A 296 18.51 13.06 -1.41
CA ALA A 296 19.53 13.86 -2.07
C ALA A 296 19.94 13.30 -3.44
N LYS A 297 19.94 11.97 -3.62
CA LYS A 297 20.28 11.34 -4.90
C LYS A 297 19.21 11.62 -5.95
N LEU A 298 17.93 11.47 -5.59
CA LEU A 298 16.81 11.78 -6.48
C LEU A 298 16.77 13.26 -6.83
N ASP A 299 16.92 14.12 -5.82
CA ASP A 299 16.93 15.57 -5.96
C ASP A 299 18.05 16.03 -6.90
N GLU A 300 19.26 15.48 -6.74
CA GLU A 300 20.41 15.78 -7.59
C GLU A 300 20.19 15.38 -9.06
N VAL A 301 19.62 14.20 -9.32
CA VAL A 301 19.29 13.76 -10.70
C VAL A 301 18.28 14.71 -11.34
N ILE A 302 17.25 15.10 -10.59
CA ILE A 302 16.25 16.08 -11.04
C ILE A 302 16.89 17.44 -11.30
N GLU A 303 17.74 17.93 -10.39
CA GLU A 303 18.38 19.24 -10.49
C GLU A 303 19.28 19.33 -11.74
N ARG A 304 20.14 18.33 -11.96
CA ARG A 304 21.00 18.24 -13.15
C ARG A 304 20.21 18.25 -14.46
N ASN A 305 18.98 17.72 -14.44
CA ASN A 305 18.13 17.55 -15.62
C ASN A 305 16.97 18.55 -15.70
N GLN A 306 16.97 19.63 -14.92
CA GLN A 306 15.92 20.67 -14.95
C GLN A 306 15.63 21.22 -16.35
N LYS A 307 16.64 21.28 -17.23
CA LYS A 307 16.48 21.74 -18.62
C LYS A 307 15.49 20.90 -19.43
N LEU A 308 15.29 19.63 -19.07
CA LEU A 308 14.38 18.70 -19.73
C LEU A 308 12.94 18.80 -19.20
N MET A 309 12.75 19.46 -18.04
CA MET A 309 11.43 19.60 -17.42
C MET A 309 10.56 20.60 -18.17
N ASN A 310 9.30 20.19 -18.40
CA ASN A 310 8.25 21.09 -18.86
C ASN A 310 7.83 22.07 -17.73
N PRO A 311 7.07 23.14 -18.04
CA PRO A 311 6.65 24.11 -17.03
C PRO A 311 5.87 23.53 -15.85
N ALA A 312 5.01 22.52 -16.07
CA ALA A 312 4.25 21.87 -15.00
C ALA A 312 5.15 21.09 -14.03
N GLN A 313 6.14 20.37 -14.56
CA GLN A 313 7.13 19.63 -13.77
C GLN A 313 8.02 20.57 -12.95
N ARG A 314 8.43 21.71 -13.51
CA ARG A 314 9.20 22.74 -12.79
C ARG A 314 8.41 23.35 -11.65
N LEU A 315 7.14 23.68 -11.88
CA LEU A 315 6.25 24.17 -10.84
C LEU A 315 6.12 23.14 -9.71
N ARG A 316 5.93 21.86 -10.06
CA ARG A 316 5.85 20.76 -9.09
C ARG A 316 7.11 20.58 -8.27
N TYR A 317 8.27 20.57 -8.92
CA TYR A 317 9.56 20.54 -8.22
C TYR A 317 9.68 21.71 -7.23
N MET A 318 9.31 22.92 -7.65
CA MET A 318 9.36 24.09 -6.77
C MET A 318 8.37 23.98 -5.59
N THR A 319 7.17 23.41 -5.80
CA THR A 319 6.21 23.15 -4.72
C THR A 319 6.81 22.24 -3.66
N ILE A 320 7.51 21.17 -4.06
CA ILE A 320 8.20 20.24 -3.14
C ILE A 320 9.20 21.01 -2.25
N GLN A 321 10.03 21.85 -2.86
CA GLN A 321 11.02 22.66 -2.13
C GLN A 321 10.38 23.66 -1.16
N ILE A 322 9.26 24.27 -1.56
CA ILE A 322 8.47 25.19 -0.72
C ILE A 322 7.88 24.48 0.50
N LEU A 323 7.35 23.27 0.31
CA LEU A 323 6.80 22.46 1.40
C LEU A 323 7.88 22.06 2.39
N LEU A 324 9.04 21.59 1.91
CA LEU A 324 10.18 21.25 2.78
C LEU A 324 10.70 22.45 3.57
N ALA A 325 10.82 23.61 2.93
CA ALA A 325 11.23 24.85 3.59
C ALA A 325 10.12 25.47 4.48
N GLN A 326 8.91 24.88 4.49
CA GLN A 326 7.73 25.35 5.23
C GLN A 326 7.49 26.85 5.02
N VAL A 327 7.60 27.30 3.76
CA VAL A 327 7.46 28.72 3.42
C VAL A 327 6.05 29.19 3.74
N LYS A 328 5.95 30.25 4.54
CA LYS A 328 4.69 30.91 4.86
C LYS A 328 4.36 31.97 3.82
N GLY A 329 3.18 31.89 3.23
CA GLY A 329 2.71 32.82 2.21
C GLY A 329 3.04 32.39 0.78
N VAL A 330 2.93 33.35 -0.15
CA VAL A 330 3.19 33.12 -1.58
C VAL A 330 4.65 33.44 -1.92
N ALA A 331 5.41 32.42 -2.32
CA ALA A 331 6.78 32.61 -2.81
C ALA A 331 6.75 33.26 -4.21
N LYS A 332 7.47 34.37 -4.38
CA LYS A 332 7.48 35.15 -5.64
C LYS A 332 7.81 34.29 -6.87
N GLN A 333 8.89 33.51 -6.80
CA GLN A 333 9.30 32.64 -7.90
C GLN A 333 8.23 31.57 -8.25
N HIS A 334 7.49 31.08 -7.25
CA HIS A 334 6.44 30.08 -7.46
C HIS A 334 5.24 30.69 -8.16
N PHE A 335 4.88 31.92 -7.77
CA PHE A 335 3.87 32.70 -8.47
C PHE A 335 4.25 33.01 -9.92
N GLU A 336 5.52 33.35 -10.17
CA GLU A 336 6.02 33.57 -11.55
C GLU A 336 5.95 32.29 -12.40
N GLN A 337 6.17 31.10 -11.82
CA GLN A 337 6.05 29.82 -12.52
C GLN A 337 4.60 29.43 -12.86
N LEU A 338 3.60 29.91 -12.11
CA LEU A 338 2.19 29.61 -12.38
C LEU A 338 1.75 30.08 -13.78
N GLN A 339 2.23 31.24 -14.23
CA GLN A 339 1.89 31.76 -15.55
C GLN A 339 2.37 30.79 -16.65
N SER A 340 3.64 30.38 -16.60
CA SER A 340 4.21 29.41 -17.55
C SER A 340 3.48 28.07 -17.53
N PHE A 341 3.02 27.63 -16.35
CA PHE A 341 2.20 26.43 -16.22
C PHE A 341 0.85 26.57 -16.93
N PHE A 342 0.11 27.65 -16.71
CA PHE A 342 -1.20 27.84 -17.34
C PHE A 342 -1.10 28.03 -18.86
N GLU A 343 -0.06 28.72 -19.35
CA GLU A 343 0.23 28.84 -20.78
C GLU A 343 0.50 27.47 -21.41
N TYR A 344 1.31 26.64 -20.75
CA TYR A 344 1.60 25.26 -21.18
C TYR A 344 0.35 24.37 -21.15
N GLN A 345 -0.46 24.44 -20.10
CA GLN A 345 -1.63 23.58 -19.92
C GLN A 345 -2.77 23.93 -20.87
N ALA A 346 -2.88 25.18 -21.31
CA ALA A 346 -3.89 25.62 -22.28
C ALA A 346 -3.79 24.85 -23.63
N GLU A 347 -2.61 24.33 -23.96
CA GLU A 347 -2.36 23.57 -25.20
C GLU A 347 -2.68 22.07 -25.08
N LEU A 348 -2.86 21.55 -23.85
CA LEU A 348 -2.90 20.11 -23.55
C LEU A 348 -4.29 19.57 -23.16
N GLY A 349 -5.29 20.45 -23.00
CA GLY A 349 -6.64 20.06 -22.60
C GLY A 349 -6.77 19.87 -21.08
N GLU A 350 -7.49 18.83 -20.66
CA GLU A 350 -7.74 18.56 -19.23
C GLU A 350 -6.43 18.23 -18.49
N PRO A 351 -6.14 18.86 -17.33
CA PRO A 351 -4.90 18.60 -16.61
C PRO A 351 -4.91 17.19 -16.01
N HIS A 352 -3.73 16.58 -15.96
CA HIS A 352 -3.56 15.39 -15.14
C HIS A 352 -3.77 15.70 -13.65
N LYS A 353 -4.23 14.69 -12.90
CA LYS A 353 -4.63 14.76 -11.48
C LYS A 353 -3.60 15.49 -10.59
N GLN A 354 -2.31 15.22 -10.76
CA GLN A 354 -1.22 15.81 -9.96
C GLN A 354 -1.08 17.34 -10.11
N TYR A 355 -1.62 17.91 -11.19
CA TYR A 355 -1.53 19.34 -11.46
C TYR A 355 -2.80 20.13 -11.11
N LEU A 356 -3.91 19.45 -10.78
CA LEU A 356 -5.19 20.10 -10.47
C LEU A 356 -5.09 21.07 -9.28
N GLN A 357 -4.25 20.76 -8.29
CA GLN A 357 -4.04 21.61 -7.12
C GLN A 357 -3.55 23.03 -7.47
N TYR A 358 -2.89 23.23 -8.61
CA TYR A 358 -2.37 24.56 -8.99
C TYR A 358 -3.46 25.54 -9.40
N TYR A 359 -4.61 25.04 -9.88
CA TYR A 359 -5.78 25.86 -10.17
C TYR A 359 -6.39 26.41 -8.88
N ASP A 360 -6.64 25.54 -7.89
CA ASP A 360 -7.16 25.95 -6.59
C ASP A 360 -6.18 26.86 -5.84
N TYR A 361 -4.88 26.56 -5.91
CA TYR A 361 -3.85 27.41 -5.36
C TYR A 361 -3.88 28.83 -5.96
N SER A 362 -3.97 28.95 -7.29
CA SER A 362 -4.07 30.25 -7.97
C SER A 362 -5.34 31.01 -7.58
N ASN A 363 -6.48 30.32 -7.53
CA ASN A 363 -7.75 30.90 -7.08
C ASN A 363 -7.64 31.41 -5.63
N PHE A 364 -7.02 30.65 -4.74
CA PHE A 364 -6.87 31.04 -3.34
C PHE A 364 -5.88 32.18 -3.12
N ILE A 365 -4.90 32.36 -4.00
CA ILE A 365 -4.07 33.59 -3.98
C ILE A 365 -4.94 34.81 -4.21
N HIS A 366 -5.82 34.75 -5.23
CA HIS A 366 -6.72 35.85 -5.54
C HIS A 366 -7.71 36.10 -4.40
N VAL A 367 -8.31 35.04 -3.84
CA VAL A 367 -9.27 35.14 -2.74
C VAL A 367 -8.66 35.80 -1.52
N ASP A 368 -7.45 35.38 -1.12
CA ASP A 368 -6.80 35.95 0.04
C ASP A 368 -6.37 37.40 -0.21
N PHE A 369 -5.84 37.70 -1.40
CA PHE A 369 -5.41 39.04 -1.74
C PHE A 369 -6.56 40.06 -1.75
N GLU A 370 -7.70 39.71 -2.34
CA GLU A 370 -8.84 40.61 -2.51
C GLU A 370 -9.73 40.70 -1.26
N TYR A 371 -9.97 39.56 -0.59
CA TYR A 371 -11.01 39.47 0.44
C TYR A 371 -10.45 39.29 1.86
N LEU A 372 -9.72 38.19 2.13
CA LEU A 372 -9.28 37.88 3.50
C LEU A 372 -8.17 38.80 4.01
N LYS A 373 -7.21 39.13 3.13
CA LYS A 373 -6.02 39.94 3.39
C LYS A 373 -5.24 39.44 4.61
N THR A 374 -5.08 38.13 4.70
CA THR A 374 -4.38 37.53 5.83
C THR A 374 -2.90 37.94 5.83
N PRO A 375 -2.22 37.92 7.00
CA PRO A 375 -0.80 38.21 7.06
C PRO A 375 0.00 37.27 6.15
N LYS A 376 0.75 37.86 5.21
CA LYS A 376 1.57 37.16 4.20
C LYS A 376 0.79 36.30 3.20
N CYS A 377 -0.53 36.48 3.03
CA CYS A 377 -1.34 35.65 2.13
C CYS A 377 -1.25 34.17 2.55
N GLU A 378 -1.75 33.88 3.75
CA GLU A 378 -1.70 32.60 4.47
C GLU A 378 -2.46 31.48 3.74
N LEU A 379 -3.66 31.76 3.21
CA LEU A 379 -4.58 30.75 2.66
C LEU A 379 -3.91 29.87 1.58
N PRO A 380 -3.21 30.42 0.56
CA PRO A 380 -2.54 29.61 -0.45
C PRO A 380 -1.48 28.66 0.13
N SER A 381 -0.69 29.13 1.11
CA SER A 381 0.35 28.30 1.72
C SER A 381 -0.22 27.19 2.60
N CYS A 382 -1.31 27.48 3.33
CA CYS A 382 -2.05 26.46 4.05
C CYS A 382 -2.66 25.44 3.07
N PHE A 383 -3.21 25.89 1.94
CA PHE A 383 -3.76 24.97 0.96
C PHE A 383 -2.70 24.04 0.36
N LEU A 384 -1.54 24.56 -0.07
CA LEU A 384 -0.46 23.70 -0.59
C LEU A 384 -0.02 22.65 0.43
N GLY A 385 0.10 23.02 1.71
CA GLY A 385 0.48 22.06 2.74
C GLY A 385 -0.66 21.17 3.25
N SER A 386 -1.90 21.36 2.78
CA SER A 386 -3.05 20.60 3.29
C SER A 386 -3.08 19.13 2.85
N SER A 387 -2.35 18.77 1.79
CA SER A 387 -2.13 17.38 1.37
C SER A 387 -1.07 16.64 2.19
N VAL A 388 -0.32 17.34 3.03
CA VAL A 388 0.77 16.77 3.83
C VAL A 388 0.58 16.95 5.34
N GLN A 389 -0.07 18.03 5.77
CA GLN A 389 -0.19 18.41 7.18
C GLN A 389 -1.66 18.67 7.61
N PRO A 390 -2.18 17.95 8.63
CA PRO A 390 -3.53 18.13 9.17
C PRO A 390 -3.85 19.57 9.57
N ASN A 391 -2.91 20.25 10.23
CA ASN A 391 -3.11 21.63 10.69
C ASN A 391 -3.30 22.60 9.52
N HIS A 392 -2.63 22.37 8.40
CA HIS A 392 -2.79 23.17 7.18
C HIS A 392 -4.15 22.94 6.52
N LEU A 393 -4.64 21.70 6.53
CA LEU A 393 -5.98 21.36 6.06
C LEU A 393 -7.08 22.04 6.89
N LEU A 394 -7.00 21.88 8.22
CA LEU A 394 -7.92 22.53 9.16
C LEU A 394 -7.88 24.06 9.00
N ARG A 395 -6.69 24.64 8.91
CA ARG A 395 -6.51 26.08 8.75
C ARG A 395 -7.09 26.61 7.45
N THR A 396 -6.91 25.88 6.34
CA THR A 396 -7.53 26.21 5.06
C THR A 396 -9.05 26.24 5.19
N SER A 397 -9.64 25.19 5.79
CA SER A 397 -11.09 25.13 6.03
C SER A 397 -11.59 26.30 6.90
N GLU A 398 -10.90 26.64 7.98
CA GLU A 398 -11.26 27.78 8.84
C GLU A 398 -11.28 29.12 8.07
N LEU A 399 -10.28 29.34 7.21
CA LEU A 399 -10.17 30.57 6.42
C LEU A 399 -11.29 30.64 5.37
N LEU A 400 -11.63 29.53 4.73
CA LEU A 400 -12.76 29.48 3.78
C LEU A 400 -14.11 29.66 4.47
N HIS A 401 -14.30 29.12 5.68
CA HIS A 401 -15.50 29.40 6.47
C HIS A 401 -15.62 30.88 6.86
N LYS A 402 -14.51 31.57 7.15
CA LYS A 402 -14.52 33.02 7.36
C LYS A 402 -14.94 33.77 6.09
N CYS A 403 -14.44 33.36 4.92
CA CYS A 403 -14.89 33.92 3.63
C CYS A 403 -16.41 33.79 3.46
N LEU A 404 -16.98 32.62 3.76
CA LEU A 404 -18.42 32.37 3.61
C LEU A 404 -19.30 33.24 4.53
N GLN A 405 -18.74 33.87 5.56
CA GLN A 405 -19.44 34.84 6.40
C GLN A 405 -19.39 36.27 5.84
N MET A 406 -18.64 36.50 4.77
CA MET A 406 -18.51 37.78 4.08
C MET A 406 -19.51 37.88 2.93
N ASP A 407 -19.82 39.10 2.50
CA ASP A 407 -20.62 39.36 1.31
C ASP A 407 -19.76 39.21 0.05
N LEU A 408 -19.67 37.97 -0.47
CA LEU A 408 -18.82 37.61 -1.60
C LEU A 408 -19.65 37.38 -2.88
N PRO A 409 -19.08 37.64 -4.07
CA PRO A 409 -19.71 37.26 -5.33
C PRO A 409 -19.99 35.75 -5.38
N SER A 410 -21.09 35.36 -6.01
CA SER A 410 -21.52 33.95 -6.14
C SER A 410 -20.44 33.06 -6.74
N ASP A 411 -19.72 33.57 -7.73
CA ASP A 411 -18.66 32.82 -8.41
C ASP A 411 -17.51 32.50 -7.46
N VAL A 412 -17.18 33.41 -6.53
CA VAL A 412 -16.15 33.20 -5.51
C VAL A 412 -16.62 32.18 -4.48
N THR A 413 -17.88 32.27 -4.01
CA THR A 413 -18.42 31.29 -3.06
C THR A 413 -18.51 29.89 -3.68
N ASN A 414 -18.82 29.80 -4.98
CA ASN A 414 -18.90 28.53 -5.71
C ASN A 414 -17.54 27.82 -5.80
N LEU A 415 -16.42 28.56 -5.85
CA LEU A 415 -15.07 27.96 -5.82
C LEU A 415 -14.84 27.14 -4.55
N PHE A 416 -15.39 27.56 -3.42
CA PHE A 416 -15.17 26.88 -2.14
C PHE A 416 -15.84 25.50 -2.11
N GLY A 417 -16.92 25.30 -2.87
CA GLY A 417 -17.56 24.00 -3.01
C GLY A 417 -16.59 22.93 -3.50
N GLY A 418 -15.68 23.27 -4.43
CA GLY A 418 -14.64 22.37 -4.93
C GLY A 418 -13.69 21.88 -3.83
N PHE A 419 -13.36 22.74 -2.86
CA PHE A 419 -12.53 22.37 -1.71
C PHE A 419 -13.24 21.39 -0.77
N PHE A 420 -14.47 21.71 -0.35
CA PHE A 420 -15.21 20.90 0.62
C PHE A 420 -15.74 19.57 0.05
N THR A 421 -15.80 19.46 -1.29
CA THR A 421 -16.26 18.24 -1.97
C THR A 421 -15.09 17.53 -2.66
N THR A 422 -14.73 17.96 -3.87
CA THR A 422 -13.75 17.29 -4.74
C THR A 422 -12.35 17.19 -4.13
N TYR A 423 -11.86 18.24 -3.46
CA TYR A 423 -10.51 18.19 -2.88
C TYR A 423 -10.43 17.25 -1.66
N MET A 424 -11.45 17.24 -0.79
CA MET A 424 -11.54 16.24 0.30
C MET A 424 -11.53 14.82 -0.28
N TRP A 425 -12.30 14.61 -1.35
CA TRP A 425 -12.35 13.33 -2.04
C TRP A 425 -10.99 12.92 -2.61
N LYS A 426 -10.26 13.84 -3.25
CA LYS A 426 -8.89 13.61 -3.72
C LYS A 426 -7.98 13.19 -2.56
N LEU A 427 -8.02 13.89 -1.43
CA LEU A 427 -7.18 13.56 -0.27
C LEU A 427 -7.51 12.18 0.31
N ILE A 428 -8.79 11.78 0.36
CA ILE A 428 -9.20 10.43 0.77
C ILE A 428 -8.55 9.38 -0.15
N ASN A 429 -8.63 9.60 -1.47
CA ASN A 429 -8.05 8.69 -2.45
C ASN A 429 -6.52 8.59 -2.31
N ASP A 430 -5.84 9.72 -2.17
CA ASP A 430 -4.38 9.81 -2.11
C ASP A 430 -3.82 9.27 -0.80
N ASP A 431 -4.51 9.49 0.32
CA ASP A 431 -4.06 9.15 1.66
C ASP A 431 -4.56 7.78 2.16
N SER A 432 -5.38 7.08 1.38
CA SER A 432 -6.03 5.80 1.73
C SER A 432 -5.14 4.67 2.26
N ASN A 433 -3.82 4.70 1.99
CA ASN A 433 -2.89 3.69 2.53
C ASN A 433 -2.51 3.95 4.00
N GLU A 434 -2.38 5.22 4.38
CA GLU A 434 -1.86 5.65 5.69
C GLU A 434 -2.95 6.24 6.59
N GLN A 435 -3.98 6.86 6.00
CA GLN A 435 -5.10 7.50 6.70
C GLN A 435 -4.69 8.65 7.63
N PHE A 436 -3.47 9.17 7.48
CA PHE A 436 -2.89 10.21 8.32
C PHE A 436 -3.72 11.51 8.35
N LEU A 437 -4.34 11.87 7.23
CA LEU A 437 -5.16 13.08 7.10
C LEU A 437 -6.62 12.85 7.50
N TYR A 438 -7.06 11.61 7.70
CA TYR A 438 -8.48 11.28 7.78
C TYR A 438 -9.20 11.94 8.96
N ASP A 439 -8.56 12.10 10.12
CA ASP A 439 -9.15 12.84 11.24
C ASP A 439 -9.42 14.32 10.92
N ALA A 440 -8.50 14.95 10.19
CA ALA A 440 -8.68 16.33 9.73
C ALA A 440 -9.76 16.41 8.65
N ILE A 441 -9.78 15.47 7.69
CA ILE A 441 -10.82 15.39 6.66
C ILE A 441 -12.20 15.17 7.30
N LEU A 442 -12.30 14.31 8.31
CA LEU A 442 -13.52 14.07 9.08
C LEU A 442 -13.99 15.38 9.76
N SER A 443 -13.08 16.08 10.43
CA SER A 443 -13.38 17.35 11.09
C SER A 443 -13.92 18.40 10.10
N VAL A 444 -13.28 18.54 8.94
CA VAL A 444 -13.71 19.45 7.86
C VAL A 444 -15.06 19.00 7.26
N SER A 445 -15.27 17.70 7.05
CA SER A 445 -16.50 17.16 6.46
C SER A 445 -17.70 17.36 7.38
N VAL A 446 -17.53 17.17 8.69
CA VAL A 446 -18.55 17.41 9.71
C VAL A 446 -18.87 18.91 9.82
N SER A 447 -17.85 19.78 9.86
CA SER A 447 -18.09 21.23 9.98
C SER A 447 -18.80 21.83 8.77
N SER A 448 -18.63 21.24 7.59
CA SER A 448 -19.20 21.73 6.33
C SER A 448 -20.47 21.01 5.87
N MET A 449 -20.96 20.03 6.64
CA MET A 449 -22.13 19.21 6.27
C MET A 449 -23.43 20.00 6.08
N HIS A 450 -23.59 21.10 6.80
CA HIS A 450 -24.74 22.00 6.65
C HIS A 450 -24.66 22.87 5.38
N LEU A 451 -23.50 22.90 4.71
CA LEU A 451 -23.26 23.68 3.50
C LEU A 451 -23.31 22.81 2.25
N TYR A 452 -22.84 21.56 2.35
CA TYR A 452 -22.70 20.65 1.21
C TYR A 452 -23.18 19.25 1.58
N GLU A 453 -24.23 18.77 0.90
CA GLU A 453 -24.87 17.48 1.20
C GLU A 453 -23.93 16.28 0.98
N ASN A 454 -22.98 16.39 0.03
CA ASN A 454 -22.08 15.30 -0.35
C ASN A 454 -20.94 15.04 0.67
N THR A 455 -20.82 15.80 1.76
CA THR A 455 -19.72 15.56 2.72
C THR A 455 -19.94 14.30 3.55
N ILE A 456 -21.17 13.79 3.65
CA ILE A 456 -21.43 12.49 4.29
C ILE A 456 -20.80 11.33 3.50
N ASP A 457 -20.67 11.49 2.18
CA ASP A 457 -20.07 10.48 1.31
C ASP A 457 -18.56 10.36 1.54
N ASN A 458 -17.88 11.47 1.85
CA ASN A 458 -16.50 11.47 2.34
C ASN A 458 -16.34 10.60 3.59
N ILE A 459 -17.25 10.76 4.56
CA ILE A 459 -17.21 10.04 5.84
C ILE A 459 -17.43 8.54 5.61
N ARG A 460 -18.43 8.18 4.78
CA ARG A 460 -18.71 6.80 4.39
C ARG A 460 -17.53 6.15 3.67
N ALA A 461 -16.92 6.85 2.72
CA ALA A 461 -15.74 6.35 2.02
C ALA A 461 -14.57 6.09 2.96
N MET A 462 -14.26 7.03 3.87
CA MET A 462 -13.22 6.82 4.88
C MET A 462 -13.56 5.64 5.81
N ALA A 463 -14.83 5.48 6.20
CA ALA A 463 -15.27 4.36 7.03
C ALA A 463 -15.14 3.01 6.33
N GLU A 464 -15.50 2.91 5.05
CA GLU A 464 -15.27 1.70 4.24
C GLU A 464 -13.78 1.37 4.15
N LEU A 465 -12.94 2.39 3.97
CA LEU A 465 -11.49 2.26 3.97
C LEU A 465 -10.89 1.98 5.37
N GLY A 466 -11.71 1.84 6.41
CA GLY A 466 -11.28 1.38 7.74
C GLY A 466 -10.98 2.48 8.76
N HIS A 467 -11.35 3.73 8.49
CA HIS A 467 -11.13 4.81 9.42
C HIS A 467 -12.02 4.68 10.67
N LEU A 468 -11.42 4.34 11.80
CA LEU A 468 -12.17 4.03 13.02
C LEU A 468 -13.02 5.21 13.51
N ALA A 469 -12.51 6.45 13.45
CA ALA A 469 -13.26 7.62 13.88
C ALA A 469 -14.47 7.91 12.97
N SER A 470 -14.34 7.69 11.65
CA SER A 470 -15.49 7.78 10.73
C SER A 470 -16.53 6.70 11.00
N ILE A 471 -16.11 5.46 11.27
CA ILE A 471 -17.03 4.36 11.63
C ILE A 471 -17.80 4.71 12.90
N LYS A 472 -17.10 5.19 13.94
CA LYS A 472 -17.75 5.62 15.19
C LYS A 472 -18.75 6.74 14.95
N TRP A 473 -18.38 7.75 14.16
CA TRP A 473 -19.29 8.84 13.81
C TRP A 473 -20.55 8.34 13.09
N LEU A 474 -20.43 7.37 12.18
CA LEU A 474 -21.60 6.77 11.51
C LEU A 474 -22.50 6.01 12.48
N ILE A 475 -21.93 5.29 13.45
CA ILE A 475 -22.71 4.56 14.47
C ILE A 475 -23.43 5.52 15.42
N ASP A 476 -22.76 6.59 15.84
CA ASP A 476 -23.27 7.54 16.84
C ASP A 476 -24.21 8.60 16.25
N SER A 477 -24.31 8.69 14.92
CA SER A 477 -25.19 9.62 14.21
C SER A 477 -26.45 8.93 13.67
N ASP A 478 -27.44 9.73 13.25
CA ASP A 478 -28.64 9.23 12.55
C ASP A 478 -28.37 8.90 11.06
N ALA A 479 -27.10 8.72 10.66
CA ALA A 479 -26.70 8.44 9.29
C ALA A 479 -27.09 7.04 8.77
N PRO A 480 -27.01 5.95 9.57
CA PRO A 480 -27.41 4.62 9.14
C PRO A 480 -28.92 4.56 8.91
N LYS A 481 -29.33 4.09 7.75
CA LYS A 481 -30.74 4.06 7.33
C LYS A 481 -31.46 2.77 7.72
N SER A 482 -30.73 1.74 8.14
CA SER A 482 -31.29 0.43 8.53
C SER A 482 -30.54 -0.20 9.69
N HIS A 483 -31.19 -1.16 10.37
CA HIS A 483 -30.56 -1.97 11.41
C HIS A 483 -29.41 -2.84 10.85
N GLU A 484 -29.51 -3.25 9.59
CA GLU A 484 -28.47 -4.02 8.89
C GLU A 484 -27.22 -3.18 8.61
N GLU A 485 -27.40 -1.91 8.21
CA GLU A 485 -26.30 -0.96 8.04
C GLU A 485 -25.61 -0.65 9.37
N LEU A 486 -26.38 -0.45 10.45
CA LEU A 486 -25.81 -0.25 11.78
C LEU A 486 -24.96 -1.45 12.21
N LYS A 487 -25.51 -2.67 12.09
CA LYS A 487 -24.79 -3.91 12.44
C LYS A 487 -23.52 -4.12 11.61
N TYR A 488 -23.55 -3.72 10.33
CA TYR A 488 -22.37 -3.74 9.46
C TYR A 488 -21.25 -2.88 10.03
N TRP A 489 -21.55 -1.63 10.39
CA TRP A 489 -20.57 -0.70 10.97
C TRP A 489 -20.07 -1.16 12.35
N GLU A 490 -20.96 -1.66 13.20
CA GLU A 490 -20.60 -2.22 14.52
C GLU A 490 -19.62 -3.40 14.37
N THR A 491 -19.88 -4.31 13.43
CA THR A 491 -19.00 -5.46 13.17
C THR A 491 -17.60 -5.01 12.75
N ARG A 492 -17.51 -4.04 11.84
CA ARG A 492 -16.22 -3.49 11.39
C ARG A 492 -15.50 -2.74 12.51
N ARG A 493 -16.23 -1.93 13.30
CA ARG A 493 -15.69 -1.24 14.49
C ARG A 493 -15.08 -2.27 15.44
N ASP A 494 -15.83 -3.29 15.81
CA ASP A 494 -15.42 -4.27 16.81
C ASP A 494 -14.20 -5.06 16.33
N PHE A 495 -14.16 -5.42 15.05
CA PHE A 495 -12.97 -6.04 14.44
C PHE A 495 -11.75 -5.11 14.49
N LEU A 496 -11.90 -3.86 14.06
CA LEU A 496 -10.80 -2.90 14.01
C LEU A 496 -10.35 -2.47 15.41
N VAL A 497 -11.25 -2.44 16.41
CA VAL A 497 -10.92 -2.20 17.81
C VAL A 497 -10.22 -3.40 18.41
N ALA A 498 -10.68 -4.63 18.18
CA ALA A 498 -10.00 -5.84 18.66
C ALA A 498 -8.58 -5.94 18.10
N ARG A 499 -8.41 -5.66 16.80
CA ARG A 499 -7.09 -5.59 16.16
C ARG A 499 -6.29 -4.36 16.63
N GLY A 500 -6.93 -3.22 16.79
CA GLY A 500 -6.34 -1.97 17.29
C GLY A 500 -5.91 -2.03 18.76
N GLN A 501 -6.55 -2.85 19.59
CA GLN A 501 -6.12 -3.18 20.94
C GLN A 501 -4.84 -4.04 20.93
N GLY A 502 -4.58 -4.77 19.85
CA GLY A 502 -3.26 -5.36 19.57
C GLY A 502 -2.24 -4.34 19.03
N VAL A 503 -2.66 -3.39 18.18
CA VAL A 503 -1.76 -2.51 17.40
C VAL A 503 -1.36 -1.19 18.12
N ASN A 504 -2.22 -0.61 18.96
CA ASN A 504 -1.99 0.70 19.62
C ASN A 504 -1.37 0.63 21.02
N MET A 505 -1.13 -0.56 21.58
CA MET A 505 -0.29 -0.68 22.76
C MET A 505 1.17 -0.75 22.33
N THR A 506 1.88 0.37 22.37
CA THR A 506 3.33 0.29 22.47
C THR A 506 3.67 -0.30 23.83
N LEU A 507 4.41 -1.40 23.85
CA LEU A 507 4.95 -1.89 25.12
C LEU A 507 6.25 -1.14 25.42
N PRO A 508 6.46 -0.65 26.63
CA PRO A 508 7.75 -0.09 27.00
C PRO A 508 8.81 -1.21 26.97
N PHE A 509 9.96 -0.92 26.38
CA PHE A 509 11.05 -1.88 26.16
C PHE A 509 11.43 -2.64 27.43
N PHE A 510 11.77 -1.94 28.51
CA PHE A 510 12.28 -2.58 29.72
C PHE A 510 11.26 -3.46 30.45
N PRO A 511 10.00 -3.04 30.67
CA PRO A 511 8.97 -3.92 31.23
C PRO A 511 8.68 -5.16 30.37
N LEU A 512 8.81 -5.07 29.04
CA LEU A 512 8.69 -6.24 28.18
C LEU A 512 9.86 -7.20 28.37
N VAL A 513 11.10 -6.68 28.50
CA VAL A 513 12.28 -7.51 28.87
C VAL A 513 12.05 -8.20 30.21
N GLU A 514 11.58 -7.49 31.24
CA GLU A 514 11.28 -8.06 32.56
C GLU A 514 10.19 -9.15 32.48
N LYS A 515 9.14 -8.93 31.68
CA LYS A 515 8.06 -9.90 31.45
C LYS A 515 8.61 -11.18 30.82
N VAL A 516 9.44 -11.08 29.77
CA VAL A 516 10.07 -12.23 29.13
C VAL A 516 11.06 -12.93 30.06
N GLN A 517 11.87 -12.18 30.82
CA GLN A 517 12.78 -12.76 31.82
C GLN A 517 12.02 -13.49 32.94
N SER A 518 10.85 -12.98 33.34
CA SER A 518 10.04 -13.64 34.37
C SER A 518 9.51 -15.01 33.95
N ILE A 519 9.28 -15.22 32.64
CA ILE A 519 8.89 -16.52 32.06
C ILE A 519 10.04 -17.52 32.19
N LEU A 520 11.27 -17.08 31.95
CA LEU A 520 12.48 -17.91 32.10
C LEU A 520 12.80 -18.20 33.58
N GLY A 521 12.25 -17.41 34.51
CA GLY A 521 12.50 -17.51 35.94
C GLY A 521 13.87 -16.93 36.35
N ASN A 522 14.19 -17.02 37.65
CA ASN A 522 15.46 -16.50 38.15
C ASN A 522 16.63 -17.40 37.71
N THR A 523 17.40 -16.95 36.72
CA THR A 523 18.50 -17.68 36.06
C THR A 523 19.83 -17.63 36.82
N GLU A 524 19.86 -17.03 38.02
CA GLU A 524 21.04 -17.02 38.90
C GLU A 524 21.42 -18.43 39.42
N ASP A 525 20.50 -19.40 39.32
CA ASP A 525 20.79 -20.80 39.61
C ASP A 525 21.31 -21.51 38.35
N VAL A 526 22.65 -21.54 38.21
CA VAL A 526 23.38 -22.17 37.08
C VAL A 526 22.91 -23.62 36.84
N MET A 527 22.43 -24.33 37.87
CA MET A 527 21.93 -25.70 37.74
C MET A 527 20.59 -25.79 36.99
N ARG A 528 19.80 -24.71 36.93
CA ARG A 528 18.55 -24.66 36.16
C ARG A 528 18.77 -24.41 34.67
N LEU A 529 19.85 -23.75 34.29
CA LEU A 529 20.17 -23.49 32.88
C LEU A 529 20.49 -24.80 32.14
N SER A 530 21.15 -25.76 32.80
CA SER A 530 21.41 -27.10 32.25
C SER A 530 20.25 -28.08 32.40
N GLN A 531 19.04 -27.60 32.71
CA GLN A 531 17.87 -28.44 32.81
C GLN A 531 17.30 -28.72 31.41
N HIS A 532 17.25 -29.98 31.00
CA HIS A 532 16.55 -30.38 29.78
C HIS A 532 15.06 -30.05 29.85
N LEU A 533 14.55 -29.50 28.75
CA LEU A 533 13.16 -29.14 28.55
C LEU A 533 12.41 -30.28 27.83
N PRO A 534 11.40 -30.87 28.46
CA PRO A 534 10.43 -31.72 27.77
C PRO A 534 9.68 -30.95 26.68
N LYS A 535 9.27 -31.65 25.62
CA LYS A 535 8.55 -31.09 24.46
C LYS A 535 7.35 -30.22 24.84
N ASP A 536 6.53 -30.67 25.79
CA ASP A 536 5.38 -29.93 26.30
C ASP A 536 5.77 -28.63 27.03
N GLN A 537 6.89 -28.64 27.76
CA GLN A 537 7.42 -27.44 28.42
C GLN A 537 8.01 -26.46 27.41
N PHE A 538 8.66 -26.93 26.35
CA PHE A 538 9.14 -26.09 25.27
C PHE A 538 8.01 -25.36 24.55
N TYR A 539 6.94 -26.07 24.15
CA TYR A 539 5.77 -25.41 23.55
C TYR A 539 5.09 -24.44 24.50
N LYS A 540 5.01 -24.80 25.78
CA LYS A 540 4.46 -23.90 26.79
C LYS A 540 5.28 -22.61 26.91
N LEU A 541 6.61 -22.70 26.94
CA LEU A 541 7.49 -21.53 26.97
C LEU A 541 7.35 -20.68 25.70
N ARG A 542 7.25 -21.29 24.51
CA ARG A 542 6.95 -20.57 23.27
C ARG A 542 5.66 -19.77 23.38
N GLN A 543 4.59 -20.41 23.85
CA GLN A 543 3.29 -19.78 24.00
C GLN A 543 3.31 -18.63 25.02
N GLU A 544 3.95 -18.83 26.18
CA GLU A 544 4.11 -17.79 27.20
C GLU A 544 4.91 -16.59 26.67
N ILE A 545 5.95 -16.83 25.86
CA ILE A 545 6.71 -15.75 25.18
C ILE A 545 5.79 -15.01 24.20
N ILE A 546 5.05 -15.70 23.33
CA ILE A 546 4.11 -15.08 22.38
C ILE A 546 3.09 -14.19 23.11
N GLU A 547 2.55 -14.68 24.23
CA GLU A 547 1.61 -13.95 25.08
C GLU A 547 2.27 -12.73 25.75
N ALA A 548 3.55 -12.82 26.13
CA ALA A 548 4.28 -11.69 26.71
C ALA A 548 4.36 -10.52 25.75
N PHE A 549 4.58 -10.79 24.45
CA PHE A 549 4.65 -9.79 23.39
C PHE A 549 3.27 -9.23 22.99
N GLU A 550 2.16 -9.83 23.45
CA GLU A 550 0.80 -9.40 23.14
C GLU A 550 0.55 -9.29 21.63
N ILE A 551 1.10 -10.24 20.87
CA ILE A 551 1.04 -10.27 19.39
C ILE A 551 -0.03 -11.22 18.83
N GLY A 552 -0.75 -11.94 19.69
CA GLY A 552 -1.78 -12.90 19.30
C GLY A 552 -1.22 -14.31 19.16
N SER A 553 -1.28 -14.88 17.94
CA SER A 553 -0.78 -16.21 17.62
C SER A 553 0.35 -16.15 16.61
N MET A 554 1.33 -17.05 16.74
CA MET A 554 2.45 -17.22 15.80
C MET A 554 2.42 -18.65 15.20
N PRO A 555 3.11 -18.89 14.07
CA PRO A 555 3.22 -20.23 13.49
C PRO A 555 3.73 -21.27 14.50
N ASP A 556 3.12 -22.46 14.47
CA ASP A 556 3.56 -23.59 15.27
C ASP A 556 4.97 -24.05 14.85
N PHE A 557 5.72 -24.66 15.78
CA PHE A 557 6.99 -25.31 15.45
C PHE A 557 6.72 -26.56 14.59
N ASP A 558 7.23 -26.55 13.37
CA ASP A 558 7.05 -27.57 12.33
C ASP A 558 8.22 -28.57 12.22
N GLY A 559 9.27 -28.39 13.04
CA GLY A 559 10.42 -29.29 13.11
C GLY A 559 10.20 -30.55 13.97
N GLU A 560 11.12 -31.52 13.84
CA GLU A 560 11.23 -32.62 14.80
C GLU A 560 11.84 -32.10 16.10
N TYR A 561 11.16 -32.31 17.23
CA TYR A 561 11.67 -31.90 18.54
C TYR A 561 12.64 -32.95 19.05
N GLU A 562 13.93 -32.63 19.05
CA GLU A 562 14.95 -33.50 19.62
C GLU A 562 15.14 -33.24 21.12
N ALA A 563 15.45 -34.29 21.88
CA ALA A 563 15.29 -34.32 23.33
C ALA A 563 16.37 -33.53 24.13
N GLU A 564 17.23 -32.76 23.47
CA GLU A 564 18.41 -32.13 24.07
C GLU A 564 18.31 -30.62 24.28
N VAL A 565 17.13 -30.00 24.16
CA VAL A 565 16.98 -28.56 24.44
C VAL A 565 17.11 -28.28 25.93
N GLU A 566 18.05 -27.45 26.33
CA GLU A 566 18.21 -26.96 27.71
C GLU A 566 17.51 -25.61 27.90
N LEU A 567 17.14 -25.28 29.14
CA LEU A 567 16.61 -23.95 29.46
C LEU A 567 17.64 -22.84 29.13
N GLY A 568 18.93 -23.16 29.19
CA GLY A 568 20.03 -22.32 28.75
C GLY A 568 19.92 -21.92 27.29
N ASP A 569 19.53 -22.83 26.40
CA ASP A 569 19.37 -22.56 24.96
C ASP A 569 18.24 -21.56 24.68
N VAL A 570 17.15 -21.66 25.43
CA VAL A 570 16.02 -20.73 25.35
C VAL A 570 16.41 -19.36 25.92
N SER A 571 17.13 -19.35 27.04
CA SER A 571 17.65 -18.12 27.65
C SER A 571 18.61 -17.40 26.72
N ASP A 572 19.54 -18.12 26.10
CA ASP A 572 20.52 -17.57 25.16
C ASP A 572 19.86 -17.05 23.88
N ALA A 573 18.83 -17.73 23.37
CA ALA A 573 18.02 -17.23 22.26
C ALA A 573 17.38 -15.87 22.59
N VAL A 574 16.75 -15.74 23.75
CA VAL A 574 16.14 -14.48 24.21
C VAL A 574 17.20 -13.39 24.36
N ILE A 575 18.31 -13.66 25.04
CA ILE A 575 19.37 -12.68 25.31
C ILE A 575 20.04 -12.22 24.01
N THR A 576 20.43 -13.16 23.15
CA THR A 576 21.16 -12.89 21.90
C THR A 576 20.33 -12.04 20.95
N VAL A 577 19.07 -12.41 20.77
CA VAL A 577 18.15 -11.65 19.91
C VAL A 577 17.88 -10.27 20.49
N THR A 578 17.62 -10.19 21.80
CA THR A 578 17.34 -8.90 22.46
C THR A 578 18.53 -7.94 22.35
N LEU A 579 19.76 -8.40 22.63
CA LEU A 579 20.96 -7.56 22.51
C LEU A 579 21.31 -7.21 21.05
N GLY A 580 20.98 -8.10 20.11
CA GLY A 580 21.17 -7.85 18.68
C GLY A 580 20.20 -6.80 18.13
N MET A 581 18.97 -6.76 18.64
CA MET A 581 17.95 -5.78 18.23
C MET A 581 18.03 -4.48 19.03
N TYR A 582 18.43 -4.55 20.30
CA TYR A 582 18.43 -3.44 21.24
C TYR A 582 19.76 -3.39 22.01
N PRO A 583 20.75 -2.60 21.54
CA PRO A 583 22.05 -2.50 22.18
C PRO A 583 21.96 -1.84 23.57
N GLN A 584 23.02 -1.95 24.38
CA GLN A 584 23.10 -1.49 25.78
C GLN A 584 22.76 0.00 26.02
N GLY A 585 22.69 0.83 24.98
CA GLY A 585 22.26 2.23 25.04
C GLY A 585 20.77 2.49 24.79
N THR A 586 19.96 1.44 24.61
CA THR A 586 18.52 1.59 24.33
C THR A 586 17.80 2.21 25.52
N PRO A 587 17.02 3.30 25.35
CA PRO A 587 16.23 3.88 26.43
C PRO A 587 15.27 2.85 27.02
N LEU A 588 15.20 2.78 28.35
CA LEU A 588 14.37 1.79 29.07
C LEU A 588 12.87 1.97 28.79
N ASP A 589 12.47 3.20 28.48
CA ASP A 589 11.11 3.62 28.15
C ASP A 589 10.85 3.65 26.64
N LYS A 590 11.77 3.14 25.80
CA LYS A 590 11.57 3.09 24.34
C LYS A 590 10.24 2.38 24.04
N PRO A 591 9.28 3.04 23.37
CA PRO A 591 8.04 2.39 22.96
C PRO A 591 8.35 1.38 21.86
N ILE A 592 7.90 0.13 22.04
CA ILE A 592 8.02 -0.94 21.04
C ILE A 592 6.67 -1.10 20.35
N CYS A 593 6.61 -0.81 19.05
CA CYS A 593 5.38 -0.91 18.28
C CYS A 593 5.01 -2.37 17.98
N TYR A 594 3.78 -2.63 17.51
CA TYR A 594 3.31 -3.99 17.21
C TYR A 594 4.20 -4.74 16.21
N ASP A 595 4.63 -4.08 15.13
CA ASP A 595 5.49 -4.72 14.12
C ASP A 595 6.89 -5.04 14.68
N GLU A 596 7.45 -4.16 15.52
CA GLU A 596 8.70 -4.44 16.25
C GLU A 596 8.54 -5.61 17.24
N ARG A 597 7.37 -5.72 17.91
CA ARG A 597 7.06 -6.84 18.80
C ARG A 597 6.96 -8.16 18.05
N ILE A 598 6.29 -8.17 16.89
CA ILE A 598 6.24 -9.35 16.02
C ILE A 598 7.66 -9.74 15.62
N LEU A 599 8.43 -8.80 15.04
CA LEU A 599 9.78 -9.09 14.56
C LEU A 599 10.71 -9.62 15.67
N TRP A 600 10.61 -9.04 16.87
CA TRP A 600 11.40 -9.46 18.02
C TRP A 600 10.99 -10.86 18.49
N CYS A 601 9.69 -11.10 18.67
CA CYS A 601 9.19 -12.42 19.06
C CYS A 601 9.55 -13.48 18.01
N THR A 602 9.36 -13.20 16.71
CA THR A 602 9.73 -14.11 15.61
C THR A 602 11.19 -14.53 15.71
N ARG A 603 12.11 -13.57 15.88
CA ARG A 603 13.54 -13.87 15.95
C ARG A 603 13.91 -14.69 17.19
N ILE A 604 13.25 -14.47 18.32
CA ILE A 604 13.40 -15.31 19.52
C ILE A 604 12.95 -16.73 19.21
N LEU A 605 11.75 -16.90 18.65
CA LEU A 605 11.19 -18.21 18.34
C LEU A 605 12.04 -18.96 17.31
N GLU A 606 12.52 -18.30 16.25
CA GLU A 606 13.44 -18.88 15.27
C GLU A 606 14.76 -19.34 15.90
N ALA A 607 15.29 -18.57 16.85
CA ALA A 607 16.51 -18.94 17.56
C ALA A 607 16.27 -20.15 18.50
N MET A 608 15.13 -20.19 19.19
CA MET A 608 14.70 -21.34 19.97
C MET A 608 14.49 -22.59 19.10
N ASP A 609 13.85 -22.43 17.94
CA ASP A 609 13.53 -23.52 17.02
C ASP A 609 14.78 -24.12 16.40
N ARG A 610 15.77 -23.29 16.06
CA ARG A 610 17.10 -23.79 15.65
C ARG A 610 17.75 -24.64 16.73
N ASN A 611 17.71 -24.20 17.99
CA ASN A 611 18.27 -24.99 19.09
C ASN A 611 17.49 -26.30 19.32
N ALA A 612 16.20 -26.32 19.03
CA ALA A 612 15.38 -27.54 19.06
C ALA A 612 15.58 -28.47 17.86
N GLN A 613 16.22 -27.99 16.78
CA GLN A 613 16.47 -28.71 15.53
C GLN A 613 17.92 -29.18 15.35
N ILE A 614 18.83 -28.94 16.31
CA ILE A 614 20.23 -29.35 16.18
C ILE A 614 20.43 -30.74 16.81
N HIS A 615 20.23 -31.80 16.01
CA HIS A 615 21.34 -32.62 15.52
C HIS A 615 21.05 -33.43 14.26
#